data_AF-A0A4Z0A2T4-F1
#
_entry.id   AF-A0A4Z0A2T4-F1
#
_cell.length_a   1.000
_cell.length_b   1.000
_cell.length_c   1.000
_cell.angle_alpha   90.00
_cell.angle_beta   90.00
_cell.angle_gamma   90.00
#
_symmetry.space_group_name_H-M   'P 1'
#
loop_
_entity.id
_entity.type
_entity.pdbx_description
1 polymer ?
#
loop_
_entity_poly.entity_id
_entity_poly.type
_entity_poly.pdbx_seq_one_letter_code
_entity_poly.pdbx_strand_id
1 'polypeptide(L)'
;MFSTLRFFAFGAALLVASAGAQSNCDRFYAVNTGDTCDAISARQNVSTFQLQYVNNNTVDAACDNLFAGEVLCLGLQGEDCTTTFVVGSTDTCATITTAYNISLATVLANNPNVNSVCSNIYPGEVLCVASQVFQYP
;
A
#
# COMPACT_ATOMS: atom_id res chain seq x y z
N MET A 1 23.33 -26.21 -53.86
CA MET A 1 24.21 -25.54 -52.89
C MET A 1 23.93 -24.04 -53.02
N PHE A 2 23.30 -23.28 -52.12
CA PHE A 2 22.78 -23.47 -50.77
C PHE A 2 21.48 -22.64 -50.68
N SER A 3 20.42 -23.22 -50.12
CA SER A 3 19.17 -22.52 -49.83
C SER A 3 19.38 -21.67 -48.57
N THR A 4 19.25 -20.35 -48.67
CA THR A 4 19.34 -19.43 -47.53
C THR A 4 18.06 -19.54 -46.69
N LEU A 5 18.14 -20.27 -45.57
CA LEU A 5 17.12 -20.21 -44.53
C LEU A 5 17.09 -18.81 -43.93
N ARG A 6 15.95 -18.13 -44.07
CA ARG A 6 15.62 -16.94 -43.28
C ARG A 6 15.24 -17.41 -41.88
N PHE A 7 16.13 -17.21 -40.92
CA PHE A 7 15.78 -17.31 -39.51
C PHE A 7 14.90 -16.11 -39.15
N PHE A 8 13.59 -16.33 -39.10
CA PHE A 8 12.70 -15.45 -38.36
C PHE A 8 13.00 -15.68 -36.88
N ALA A 9 13.71 -14.74 -36.27
CA ALA A 9 13.82 -14.67 -34.82
C ALA A 9 12.40 -14.46 -34.28
N PHE A 10 11.79 -15.53 -33.76
CA PHE A 10 10.64 -15.41 -32.88
C PHE A 10 11.13 -14.70 -31.62
N GLY A 11 10.99 -13.38 -31.60
CA GLY A 11 11.08 -12.62 -30.36
C GLY A 11 10.02 -13.16 -29.44
N ALA A 12 10.42 -13.97 -28.47
CA ALA A 12 9.57 -14.34 -27.35
C ALA A 12 9.26 -13.04 -26.60
N ALA A 13 8.12 -12.43 -26.92
CA ALA A 13 7.53 -11.43 -26.06
C ALA A 13 7.26 -12.13 -24.73
N LEU A 14 8.12 -11.87 -23.75
CA LEU A 14 7.86 -12.19 -22.35
C LEU A 14 6.56 -11.48 -22.00
N LEU A 15 5.47 -12.24 -22.00
CA LEU A 15 4.23 -11.84 -21.37
C LEU A 15 4.54 -11.74 -19.88
N VAL A 16 4.89 -10.54 -19.42
CA VAL A 16 4.82 -10.25 -17.99
C VAL A 16 3.33 -10.32 -17.67
N ALA A 17 2.89 -11.47 -17.15
CA ALA A 17 1.57 -11.57 -16.57
C ALA A 17 1.54 -10.59 -15.40
N SER A 18 0.83 -9.47 -15.57
CA SER A 18 0.49 -8.57 -14.47
C SER A 18 -0.52 -9.30 -13.58
N ALA A 19 -0.04 -10.23 -12.77
CA ALA A 19 -0.85 -10.80 -11.69
C ALA A 19 -1.09 -9.66 -10.69
N GLY A 20 -2.36 -9.30 -10.49
CA GLY A 20 -2.78 -8.56 -9.29
C GLY A 20 -3.12 -7.07 -9.45
N ALA A 21 -3.13 -6.47 -10.64
CA ALA A 21 -3.62 -5.09 -10.75
C ALA A 21 -5.15 -5.06 -10.57
N GLN A 22 -5.61 -4.62 -9.40
CA GLN A 22 -7.02 -4.37 -9.11
C GLN A 22 -7.59 -3.41 -10.17
N SER A 23 -8.71 -3.76 -10.80
CA SER A 23 -9.22 -3.04 -11.99
C SER A 23 -9.61 -1.57 -11.72
N ASN A 24 -9.80 -1.22 -10.46
CA ASN A 24 -10.14 0.12 -9.97
C ASN A 24 -9.02 0.78 -9.14
N CYS A 25 -7.78 0.32 -9.29
CA CYS A 25 -6.65 0.96 -8.63
C CYS A 25 -6.43 2.39 -9.15
N ASP A 26 -6.22 3.34 -8.25
CA ASP A 26 -6.00 4.76 -8.55
C ASP A 26 -4.52 5.08 -8.75
N ARG A 27 -3.67 4.49 -7.91
CA ARG A 27 -2.22 4.72 -7.91
C ARG A 27 -1.44 3.41 -7.79
N PHE A 28 -0.37 3.29 -8.55
CA PHE A 28 0.46 2.09 -8.58
C PHE A 28 1.88 2.37 -8.10
N TYR A 29 2.51 1.37 -7.50
CA TYR A 29 3.93 1.41 -7.10
C TYR A 29 4.64 0.11 -7.48
N ALA A 30 5.81 0.23 -8.10
CA ALA A 30 6.69 -0.90 -8.35
C ALA A 30 7.67 -1.05 -7.18
N VAL A 31 7.64 -2.21 -6.52
CA VAL A 31 8.48 -2.54 -5.36
C VAL A 31 9.95 -2.50 -5.74
N ASN A 32 10.78 -1.86 -4.92
CA ASN A 32 12.23 -1.88 -5.03
C ASN A 32 12.84 -2.91 -4.08
N THR A 33 14.08 -3.32 -4.36
CA THR A 33 14.83 -4.19 -3.45
C THR A 33 15.00 -3.53 -2.08
N GLY A 34 14.59 -4.24 -1.02
CA GLY A 34 14.69 -3.76 0.37
C GLY A 34 13.51 -2.91 0.83
N ASP A 35 12.47 -2.76 0.01
CA ASP A 35 11.23 -2.12 0.44
C ASP A 35 10.48 -2.95 1.49
N THR A 36 9.80 -2.23 2.39
CA THR A 36 8.82 -2.77 3.33
C THR A 36 7.51 -2.00 3.16
N CYS A 37 6.37 -2.57 3.59
CA CYS A 37 5.08 -1.86 3.54
C CYS A 37 5.16 -0.48 4.18
N ASP A 38 5.76 -0.36 5.37
CA ASP A 38 5.87 0.92 6.09
C ASP A 38 6.72 1.94 5.34
N ALA A 39 7.86 1.51 4.79
CA ALA A 39 8.75 2.39 4.06
C ALA A 39 8.13 2.87 2.73
N ILE A 40 7.39 1.99 2.04
CA ILE A 40 6.59 2.37 0.87
C ILE A 40 5.50 3.35 1.31
N SER A 41 4.75 3.01 2.35
CA SER A 41 3.62 3.80 2.86
C SER A 41 4.03 5.22 3.22
N ALA A 42 5.16 5.37 3.92
CA ALA A 42 5.67 6.66 4.34
C ALA A 42 6.11 7.52 3.15
N ARG A 43 6.70 6.91 2.10
CA ARG A 43 7.17 7.65 0.92
C ARG A 43 6.04 7.96 -0.08
N GLN A 44 5.01 7.12 -0.11
CA GLN A 44 3.93 7.17 -1.10
C GLN A 44 2.62 7.75 -0.57
N ASN A 45 2.59 8.22 0.69
CA ASN A 45 1.40 8.77 1.34
C ASN A 45 0.20 7.82 1.19
N VAL A 46 0.36 6.60 1.71
CA VAL A 46 -0.71 5.60 1.86
C VAL A 46 -0.61 5.04 3.27
N SER A 47 -1.73 4.67 3.90
CA SER A 47 -1.64 3.99 5.20
C SER A 47 -1.16 2.55 5.03
N THR A 48 -0.39 2.06 6.01
CA THR A 48 0.09 0.67 6.04
C THR A 48 -1.10 -0.30 5.97
N PHE A 49 -2.23 0.05 6.58
CA PHE A 49 -3.48 -0.71 6.49
C PHE A 49 -4.03 -0.74 5.05
N GLN A 50 -4.23 0.43 4.43
CA GLN A 50 -4.81 0.53 3.09
C GLN A 50 -3.96 -0.25 2.08
N LEU A 51 -2.63 -0.09 2.14
CA LEU A 51 -1.70 -0.79 1.26
C LEU A 51 -1.85 -2.31 1.37
N GLN A 52 -1.88 -2.87 2.58
CA GLN A 52 -2.07 -4.31 2.75
C GLN A 52 -3.47 -4.76 2.35
N TYR A 53 -4.49 -3.97 2.71
CA TYR A 53 -5.89 -4.32 2.46
C TYR A 53 -6.19 -4.48 0.97
N VAL A 54 -5.78 -3.52 0.14
CA VAL A 54 -6.04 -3.54 -1.31
C VAL A 54 -5.16 -4.52 -2.08
N ASN A 55 -4.12 -5.08 -1.45
CA ASN A 55 -3.25 -6.10 -2.04
C ASN A 55 -3.32 -7.44 -1.27
N ASN A 56 -4.39 -7.70 -0.52
CA ASN A 56 -4.50 -8.85 0.39
C ASN A 56 -4.45 -10.24 -0.29
N ASN A 57 -4.54 -10.27 -1.62
CA ASN A 57 -4.41 -11.44 -2.45
C ASN A 57 -2.95 -11.82 -2.75
N THR A 58 -2.01 -10.87 -2.59
CA THR A 58 -0.57 -11.09 -2.85
C THR A 58 0.31 -10.72 -1.66
N VAL A 59 -0.02 -9.68 -0.90
CA VAL A 59 0.70 -9.22 0.28
C VAL A 59 0.06 -9.84 1.53
N ASP A 60 0.88 -10.50 2.35
CA ASP A 60 0.40 -11.06 3.61
C ASP A 60 0.37 -10.03 4.75
N ALA A 61 -0.16 -10.44 5.91
CA ALA A 61 -0.31 -9.57 7.06
C ALA A 61 1.03 -9.18 7.73
N ALA A 62 2.12 -9.90 7.46
CA ALA A 62 3.45 -9.54 7.93
C ALA A 62 4.14 -8.56 6.96
N CYS A 63 3.67 -8.50 5.71
CA CYS A 63 4.27 -7.76 4.61
C CYS A 63 5.78 -8.01 4.47
N ASP A 64 6.19 -9.26 4.66
CA ASP A 64 7.57 -9.73 4.49
C ASP A 64 7.78 -10.49 3.17
N ASN A 65 6.74 -10.54 2.34
CA ASN A 65 6.68 -11.31 1.11
C ASN A 65 6.72 -10.46 -0.17
N LEU A 66 7.21 -9.22 -0.09
CA LEU A 66 7.36 -8.32 -1.25
C LEU A 66 8.54 -8.72 -2.15
N PHE A 67 8.36 -8.61 -3.47
CA PHE A 67 9.43 -8.87 -4.44
C PHE A 67 9.72 -7.66 -5.33
N ALA A 68 11.00 -7.40 -5.62
CA ALA A 68 11.37 -6.29 -6.51
C ALA A 68 10.71 -6.44 -7.89
N GLY A 69 10.08 -5.37 -8.36
CA GLY A 69 9.30 -5.33 -9.60
C GLY A 69 7.84 -5.75 -9.45
N GLU A 70 7.41 -6.26 -8.29
CA GLU A 70 6.00 -6.44 -7.96
C GLU A 70 5.27 -5.09 -8.03
N VAL A 71 4.08 -5.06 -8.64
CA VAL A 71 3.28 -3.84 -8.77
C VAL A 71 2.16 -3.89 -7.74
N LEU A 72 2.23 -2.99 -6.76
CA LEU A 72 1.23 -2.83 -5.72
C LEU A 72 0.24 -1.74 -6.11
N CYS A 73 -1.01 -1.93 -5.70
CA CYS A 73 -2.00 -0.87 -5.67
C CYS A 73 -1.84 -0.05 -4.38
N LEU A 74 -1.75 1.28 -4.49
CA LEU A 74 -1.63 2.16 -3.32
C LEU A 74 -3.00 2.62 -2.80
N GLY A 75 -4.06 2.56 -3.60
CA GLY A 75 -5.39 3.03 -3.22
C GLY A 75 -6.38 2.84 -4.36
N LEU A 76 -7.67 2.79 -4.04
CA LEU A 76 -8.73 2.57 -5.03
C LEU A 76 -9.37 3.89 -5.44
N GLN A 77 -9.93 3.95 -6.64
CA GLN A 77 -10.63 5.14 -7.11
C GLN A 77 -11.78 5.50 -6.16
N GLY A 78 -11.75 6.73 -5.64
CA GLY A 78 -12.71 7.23 -4.64
C GLY A 78 -12.42 6.81 -3.20
N GLU A 79 -11.52 5.85 -2.99
CA GLU A 79 -11.18 5.26 -1.70
C GLU A 79 -9.65 5.20 -1.49
N ASP A 80 -8.99 6.35 -1.66
CA ASP A 80 -7.55 6.51 -1.49
C ASP A 80 -7.22 7.61 -0.46
N CYS A 81 -6.82 7.18 0.74
CA CYS A 81 -6.35 8.09 1.77
C CYS A 81 -4.90 8.54 1.54
N THR A 82 -4.76 9.79 1.11
CA THR A 82 -3.45 10.44 0.88
C THR A 82 -3.01 11.40 1.99
N THR A 83 -3.87 11.65 2.98
CA THR A 83 -3.51 12.42 4.19
C THR A 83 -3.10 11.44 5.29
N THR A 84 -1.79 11.26 5.46
CA THR A 84 -1.23 10.24 6.35
C THR A 84 -0.34 10.82 7.45
N PHE A 85 -0.09 9.98 8.46
CA PHE A 85 0.82 10.25 9.58
C PHE A 85 1.74 9.05 9.79
N VAL A 86 3.04 9.29 9.91
CA VAL A 86 4.02 8.25 10.28
C VAL A 86 4.17 8.25 11.78
N VAL A 87 3.81 7.14 12.42
CA VAL A 87 3.85 6.98 13.88
C VAL A 87 5.29 7.05 14.38
N GLY A 88 5.53 7.88 15.39
CA GLY A 88 6.78 7.96 16.15
C GLY A 88 6.69 7.23 17.50
N SER A 89 7.81 7.19 18.22
CA SER A 89 7.94 6.44 19.48
C SER A 89 7.15 6.99 20.66
N THR A 90 6.65 8.23 20.58
CA THR A 90 5.88 8.89 21.64
C THR A 90 4.43 9.13 21.27
N ASP A 91 4.01 8.68 20.09
CA ASP A 91 2.67 8.96 19.59
C ASP A 91 1.62 8.09 20.24
N THR A 92 0.44 8.69 20.38
CA THR A 92 -0.76 8.05 20.89
C THR A 92 -1.93 8.54 20.05
N CYS A 93 -3.08 7.89 20.14
CA CYS A 93 -4.26 8.43 19.46
C CYS A 93 -4.68 9.81 19.97
N ALA A 94 -4.35 10.19 21.21
CA ALA A 94 -4.64 11.53 21.70
C ALA A 94 -3.76 12.59 21.01
N THR A 95 -2.47 12.31 20.80
CA THR A 95 -1.56 13.23 20.10
C THR A 95 -1.95 13.35 18.63
N ILE A 96 -2.30 12.23 17.99
CA ILE A 96 -2.70 12.18 16.57
C ILE A 96 -4.03 12.92 16.35
N THR A 97 -5.07 12.61 17.13
CA THR A 97 -6.39 13.26 16.98
C THR A 97 -6.31 14.77 17.19
N THR A 98 -5.49 15.22 18.15
CA THR A 98 -5.25 16.65 18.40
C THR A 98 -4.51 17.31 17.23
N ALA A 99 -3.45 16.67 16.71
CA ALA A 99 -2.62 17.24 15.64
C ALA A 99 -3.40 17.43 14.32
N TYR A 100 -4.31 16.51 14.01
CA TYR A 100 -5.10 16.53 12.77
C TYR A 100 -6.52 17.07 12.94
N ASN A 101 -6.92 17.41 14.17
CA ASN A 101 -8.27 17.90 14.52
C ASN A 101 -9.38 16.95 14.01
N ILE A 102 -9.23 15.65 14.28
CA ILE A 102 -10.16 14.58 13.91
C ILE A 102 -10.57 13.76 15.14
N SER A 103 -11.70 13.07 15.07
CA SER A 103 -12.14 12.20 16.17
C SER A 103 -11.37 10.88 16.22
N LEU A 104 -11.29 10.26 17.40
CA LEU A 104 -10.77 8.89 17.52
C LEU A 104 -11.56 7.93 16.62
N ALA A 105 -12.88 8.07 16.54
CA ALA A 105 -13.71 7.24 15.68
C ALA A 105 -13.31 7.35 14.20
N THR A 106 -12.95 8.56 13.72
CA THR A 106 -12.45 8.77 12.36
C THR A 106 -11.11 8.07 12.13
N VAL A 107 -10.18 8.19 13.09
CA VAL A 107 -8.87 7.50 13.03
C VAL A 107 -9.07 5.99 12.96
N LEU A 108 -9.90 5.41 13.83
CA LEU A 108 -10.12 3.96 13.88
C LEU A 108 -10.89 3.44 12.66
N ALA A 109 -11.85 4.21 12.14
CA ALA A 109 -12.57 3.83 10.91
C ALA A 109 -11.64 3.77 9.70
N ASN A 110 -10.70 4.72 9.62
CA ASN A 110 -9.71 4.78 8.54
C ASN A 110 -8.54 3.79 8.72
N ASN A 111 -8.33 3.28 9.93
CA ASN A 111 -7.26 2.32 10.25
C ASN A 111 -7.82 1.15 11.08
N PRO A 112 -8.63 0.25 10.49
CA PRO A 112 -9.26 -0.87 11.20
C PRO A 112 -8.31 -1.87 11.88
N ASN A 113 -7.01 -1.84 11.56
CA ASN A 113 -6.00 -2.61 12.29
C ASN A 113 -5.67 -2.02 13.66
N VAL A 114 -5.99 -0.75 13.93
CA VAL A 114 -5.68 -0.07 15.19
C VAL A 114 -6.79 -0.32 16.21
N ASN A 115 -6.41 -0.70 17.43
CA ASN A 115 -7.37 -0.93 18.51
C ASN A 115 -7.84 0.38 19.18
N SER A 116 -8.92 0.32 19.96
CA SER A 116 -9.57 1.50 20.55
C SER A 116 -8.72 2.32 21.53
N VAL A 117 -7.60 1.76 22.00
CA VAL A 117 -6.64 2.42 22.91
C VAL A 117 -5.29 2.69 22.24
N CYS A 118 -5.17 2.36 20.95
CA CYS A 118 -3.98 2.51 20.13
C CYS A 118 -2.73 1.92 20.77
N SER A 119 -2.88 0.80 21.47
CA SER A 119 -1.77 0.11 22.15
C SER A 119 -0.98 -0.80 21.21
N ASN A 120 -1.44 -0.95 19.96
CA ASN A 120 -0.83 -1.80 18.95
C ASN A 120 -0.19 -1.02 17.79
N ILE A 121 -0.12 0.32 17.89
CA ILE A 121 0.63 1.13 16.93
C ILE A 121 2.12 1.10 17.25
N TYR A 122 2.96 1.25 16.25
CA TYR A 122 4.43 1.17 16.41
C TYR A 122 5.17 2.19 15.54
N PRO A 123 6.41 2.57 15.91
CA PRO A 123 7.19 3.51 15.12
C PRO A 123 7.41 3.05 13.67
N GLY A 124 7.10 3.93 12.72
CA GLY A 124 7.19 3.66 11.29
C GLY A 124 5.86 3.25 10.64
N GLU A 125 4.89 2.76 11.41
CA GLU A 125 3.55 2.49 10.89
C GLU A 125 2.92 3.78 10.34
N VAL A 126 2.21 3.68 9.22
CA VAL A 126 1.58 4.84 8.59
C VAL A 126 0.07 4.75 8.72
N LEU A 127 -0.54 5.75 9.35
CA LEU A 127 -1.98 5.84 9.56
C LEU A 127 -2.62 6.85 8.62
N CYS A 128 -3.82 6.54 8.14
CA CYS A 128 -4.69 7.49 7.47
C CYS A 128 -5.33 8.44 8.50
N VAL A 129 -5.10 9.73 8.35
CA VAL A 129 -5.55 10.80 9.27
C VAL A 129 -6.35 11.88 8.55
N ALA A 130 -6.94 11.53 7.41
CA ALA A 130 -7.91 12.39 6.75
C ALA A 130 -9.16 12.60 7.65
N SER A 131 -9.82 13.75 7.49
CA SER A 131 -11.06 14.06 8.22
C SER A 131 -12.28 13.31 7.69
N GLN A 132 -12.23 12.79 6.47
CA GLN A 132 -13.27 11.94 5.88
C GLN A 132 -12.98 10.46 6.15
N VAL A 133 -14.05 9.66 6.19
CA VAL A 133 -13.93 8.20 6.36
C VAL A 133 -13.89 7.54 4.98
N PHE A 134 -12.91 6.67 4.78
CA PHE A 134 -12.80 5.85 3.58
C PHE A 134 -13.44 4.47 3.83
N GLN A 135 -14.10 3.93 2.81
CA GLN A 135 -14.69 2.60 2.81
C GLN A 135 -13.80 1.67 2.01
N TYR A 136 -13.10 0.79 2.72
CA TYR A 136 -12.33 -0.27 2.08
C TYR A 136 -13.29 -1.42 1.72
N PRO A 137 -13.51 -1.73 0.41
CA PRO A 137 -14.54 -2.66 -0.06
C PRO A 137 -14.23 -4.13 0.22
#